data_AF-A0A7V3H7U2-F1
#
_entry.id   AF-A0A7V3H7U2-F1
#
_cell.length_a   1.000
_cell.length_b   1.000
_cell.length_c   1.000
_cell.angle_alpha   90.00
_cell.angle_beta   90.00
_cell.angle_gamma   90.00
#
_symmetry.space_group_name_H-M   'P 1'
#
loop_
_entity.id
_entity.type
_entity.pdbx_description
1 polymer ?
#
loop_
_entity_poly.entity_id
_entity_poly.type
_entity_poly.pdbx_seq_one_letter_code
_entity_poly.pdbx_strand_id
1 'polypeptide(L)'
;MKGIVFTELIEFVEEALGFEIADQMIGNAGLANEGAFTQAGNYPFEDLQKLVVRLSAATGKPAGDLLYLFGQYLFGRLIKLYPV
;
A
#
# COMPACT_ATOMS: atom_id res chain seq x y z
N MET A 1 -10.33 -3.41 -6.69
CA MET A 1 -9.52 -2.22 -6.35
C MET A 1 -8.39 -2.08 -7.37
N LYS A 2 -8.15 -0.88 -7.91
CA LYS A 2 -7.14 -0.67 -8.97
C LYS A 2 -5.73 -0.93 -8.46
N GLY A 3 -4.92 -1.60 -9.28
CA GLY A 3 -3.55 -2.00 -8.94
C GLY A 3 -2.61 -0.85 -8.64
N ILE A 4 -2.81 0.32 -9.26
CA ILE A 4 -2.07 1.55 -8.91
C ILE A 4 -2.12 1.87 -7.41
N VAL A 5 -3.22 1.60 -6.72
CA VAL A 5 -3.31 1.87 -5.28
C VAL A 5 -2.43 0.92 -4.47
N PHE A 6 -2.25 -0.32 -4.94
CA PHE A 6 -1.35 -1.27 -4.28
C PHE A 6 0.11 -0.91 -4.51
N THR A 7 0.49 -0.63 -5.77
CA THR A 7 1.87 -0.26 -6.09
C THR A 7 2.28 1.01 -5.36
N GLU A 8 1.41 2.02 -5.31
CA GLU A 8 1.71 3.27 -4.60
C GLU A 8 1.66 3.11 -3.08
N LEU A 9 0.88 2.17 -2.52
CA LEU A 9 0.93 1.85 -1.09
C LEU A 9 2.28 1.23 -0.70
N ILE A 10 2.78 0.29 -1.52
CA ILE A 10 4.07 -0.34 -1.29
C ILE A 10 5.19 0.69 -1.40
N GLU A 11 5.20 1.51 -2.45
CA GLU A 11 6.16 2.60 -2.62
C GLU A 11 6.13 3.58 -1.43
N PHE A 12 4.94 3.95 -0.97
CA PHE A 12 4.78 4.80 0.22
C PHE A 12 5.47 4.20 1.46
N VAL A 13 5.28 2.89 1.70
CA VAL A 13 5.88 2.21 2.84
C VAL A 13 7.40 2.12 2.68
N GLU A 14 7.89 1.81 1.48
CA GLU A 14 9.33 1.76 1.19
C GLU A 14 10.00 3.13 1.40
N GLU A 15 9.41 4.20 0.87
CA GLU A 15 9.93 5.57 1.01
C GLU A 15 9.88 6.07 2.47
N ALA A 16 8.79 5.79 3.19
CA ALA A 16 8.55 6.36 4.52
C ALA A 16 9.12 5.51 5.67
N LEU A 17 9.18 4.19 5.52
CA LEU A 17 9.47 3.23 6.59
C LEU A 17 10.57 2.23 6.22
N GLY A 18 10.99 2.19 4.96
CA GLY A 18 12.05 1.32 4.45
C GLY A 18 11.56 -0.05 3.96
N PHE A 19 12.41 -0.70 3.15
CA PHE A 19 12.12 -1.98 2.50
C PHE A 19 11.80 -3.11 3.48
N GLU A 20 12.46 -3.15 4.65
CA GLU A 20 12.21 -4.21 5.64
C GLU A 20 10.75 -4.21 6.14
N ILE A 21 10.16 -3.03 6.35
CA ILE A 21 8.77 -2.90 6.78
C ILE A 21 7.81 -3.25 5.63
N ALA A 22 8.16 -2.89 4.39
CA ALA A 22 7.39 -3.26 3.21
C ALA A 22 7.34 -4.79 3.03
N ASP A 23 8.49 -5.45 3.13
CA ASP A 23 8.61 -6.91 3.05
C ASP A 23 7.83 -7.60 4.17
N GLN A 24 7.94 -7.11 5.41
CA GLN A 24 7.16 -7.63 6.54
C GLN A 24 5.65 -7.45 6.32
N MET A 25 5.21 -6.30 5.78
CA MET A 25 3.80 -6.05 5.48
C MET A 25 3.28 -7.06 4.45
N ILE A 26 4.00 -7.24 3.34
CA ILE A 26 3.59 -8.12 2.24
C ILE A 26 3.64 -9.59 2.65
N GLY A 27 4.77 -10.04 3.22
CA GLY A 27 5.00 -11.43 3.60
C GLY A 27 4.00 -11.95 4.63
N ASN A 28 3.51 -11.07 5.52
CA ASN A 28 2.55 -11.45 6.55
C ASN A 28 1.08 -11.29 6.10
N ALA A 29 0.80 -10.67 4.95
CA ALA A 29 -0.56 -10.33 4.55
C ALA A 29 -1.39 -11.55 4.10
N GLY A 30 -0.79 -12.69 3.74
CA GLY A 30 -1.52 -13.88 3.30
C GLY A 30 -2.29 -13.63 2.00
N LEU A 31 -1.61 -13.03 1.02
CA LEU A 31 -2.15 -12.68 -0.29
C LEU A 31 -2.05 -13.87 -1.25
N ALA A 32 -3.08 -14.07 -2.07
CA ALA A 32 -3.12 -15.18 -3.03
C ALA A 32 -2.12 -15.02 -4.19
N ASN A 33 -1.70 -13.78 -4.47
CA ASN A 33 -0.76 -13.42 -5.53
C ASN A 33 0.66 -13.11 -4.99
N GLU A 34 0.96 -13.48 -3.75
CA GLU A 34 2.28 -13.26 -3.13
C GLU A 34 2.75 -11.79 -3.14
N GLY A 35 1.81 -10.83 -3.18
CA GLY A 35 2.15 -9.40 -3.23
C GLY A 35 2.53 -8.85 -4.61
N ALA A 36 2.40 -9.64 -5.67
CA ALA A 36 2.69 -9.19 -7.03
C ALA A 36 1.53 -8.36 -7.61
N PHE A 37 1.72 -7.03 -7.66
CA PHE A 37 0.74 -6.09 -8.21
C PHE A 37 1.27 -5.35 -9.44
N THR A 38 0.39 -5.07 -10.40
CA THR A 38 0.69 -4.20 -11.56
C THR A 38 -0.25 -3.00 -11.54
N GLN A 39 0.21 -1.83 -12.01
CA GLN A 39 -0.60 -0.61 -11.99
C GLN A 39 -1.93 -0.75 -12.75
N ALA A 40 -1.92 -1.45 -13.90
CA ALA A 40 -3.10 -1.68 -14.73
C ALA A 40 -4.07 -2.75 -14.18
N GLY A 41 -3.61 -3.55 -13.21
CA GLY A 41 -4.36 -4.67 -12.66
C GLY A 41 -5.59 -4.25 -11.83
N ASN A 42 -6.39 -5.25 -11.46
CA ASN A 42 -7.53 -5.09 -10.56
C ASN A 42 -7.54 -6.26 -9.58
N TYR A 43 -7.57 -5.95 -8.29
CA TYR A 43 -7.37 -6.91 -7.21
C TYR A 43 -8.49 -6.79 -6.17
N PRO A 44 -8.81 -7.84 -5.40
CA PRO A 44 -9.79 -7.78 -4.33
C PRO A 44 -9.50 -6.62 -3.35
N PHE A 45 -10.54 -5.95 -2.86
CA PHE A 45 -10.35 -4.86 -1.90
C PHE A 45 -9.86 -5.39 -0.55
N GLU A 46 -10.23 -6.62 -0.23
CA GLU A 46 -9.81 -7.38 0.95
C GLU A 46 -8.28 -7.51 1.03
N ASP A 47 -7.59 -7.57 -0.11
CA ASP A 47 -6.13 -7.63 -0.15
C ASP A 47 -5.50 -6.31 0.30
N LEU A 48 -6.13 -5.17 -0.02
CA LEU A 48 -5.69 -3.86 0.48
C LEU A 48 -5.91 -3.78 2.00
N GLN A 49 -7.03 -4.27 2.49
CA GLN A 49 -7.31 -4.31 3.93
C GLN A 49 -6.27 -5.14 4.69
N LYS A 50 -5.92 -6.33 4.17
CA LYS A 50 -4.89 -7.19 4.76
C LYS A 50 -3.55 -6.46 4.86
N LEU A 51 -3.12 -5.78 3.78
CA LEU A 51 -1.88 -5.00 3.77
C LEU A 51 -1.90 -3.91 4.84
N VAL A 52 -2.97 -3.11 4.91
CA VAL A 52 -3.09 -2.02 5.89
C VAL A 52 -3.13 -2.54 7.34
N VAL A 53 -3.79 -3.68 7.59
CA VAL A 53 -3.79 -4.33 8.91
C VAL A 53 -2.39 -4.80 9.29
N ARG A 54 -1.62 -5.37 8.34
CA ARG A 54 -0.22 -5.77 8.60
C ARG A 54 0.70 -4.58 8.82
N LEU A 55 0.53 -3.52 8.05
CA LEU A 55 1.28 -2.27 8.25
C LEU A 55 0.99 -1.65 9.62
N SER A 56 -0.28 -1.65 10.04
CA SER A 56 -0.69 -1.21 11.37
C SER A 56 -0.02 -2.02 12.47
N ALA A 57 0.04 -3.34 12.34
CA ALA A 57 0.73 -4.21 13.28
C ALA A 57 2.25 -3.97 13.32
N ALA A 58 2.89 -3.77 12.16
CA ALA A 58 4.34 -3.53 12.07
C ALA A 58 4.76 -2.17 12.63
N THR A 59 3.92 -1.15 12.48
CA THR A 59 4.23 0.24 12.89
C THR A 59 3.66 0.64 14.25
N GLY A 60 2.71 -0.13 14.79
CA GLY A 60 1.93 0.21 15.98
C GLY A 60 0.97 1.39 15.78
N LYS A 61 0.82 1.91 14.54
CA LYS A 61 -0.06 3.04 14.23
C LYS A 61 -1.46 2.57 13.89
N PRO A 62 -2.52 3.32 14.27
CA PRO A 62 -3.88 3.01 13.83
C PRO A 62 -4.00 2.98 12.30
N ALA A 63 -4.75 2.02 11.77
CA ALA A 63 -4.98 1.89 10.33
C ALA A 63 -5.56 3.18 9.70
N GLY A 64 -6.41 3.90 10.43
CA GLY A 64 -6.98 5.18 9.96
C GLY A 64 -5.91 6.25 9.71
N ASP A 65 -4.94 6.37 10.60
CA ASP A 65 -3.83 7.33 10.47
C ASP A 65 -2.93 6.97 9.29
N LEU A 66 -2.65 5.67 9.11
CA LEU A 66 -1.86 5.17 7.98
C LEU A 66 -2.57 5.43 6.65
N LEU A 67 -3.88 5.19 6.57
CA LEU A 67 -4.68 5.48 5.38
C LEU A 67 -4.74 6.97 5.07
N TYR A 68 -4.81 7.82 6.10
CA TYR A 68 -4.79 9.28 5.92
C TYR A 68 -3.46 9.76 5.34
N LEU A 69 -2.33 9.29 5.90
CA LEU A 69 -0.99 9.60 5.40
C LEU A 69 -0.78 9.07 3.97
N PHE A 70 -1.20 7.82 3.72
CA PHE A 70 -1.17 7.23 2.39
C PHE A 70 -2.00 8.05 1.39
N GLY A 71 -3.18 8.54 1.78
CA GLY A 71 -4.01 9.37 0.93
C GLY A 71 -3.32 10.68 0.53
N GLN A 72 -2.62 11.33 1.46
CA GLN A 72 -1.82 12.54 1.17
C GLN A 72 -0.71 12.25 0.17
N TYR A 73 0.03 11.16 0.38
CA TYR A 73 1.06 10.69 -0.55
C TYR A 73 0.47 10.40 -1.94
N LEU A 74 -0.59 9.59 -1.99
CA LEU A 74 -1.23 9.14 -3.22
C LEU A 74 -1.75 10.32 -4.05
N PHE A 75 -2.30 11.35 -3.41
CA PHE A 75 -2.78 12.54 -4.15
C PHE A 75 -1.64 13.23 -4.91
N GLY A 76 -0.47 13.40 -4.27
CA GLY A 76 0.72 13.95 -4.92
C GLY A 76 1.23 13.06 -6.06
N ARG A 77 1.15 11.75 -5.91
CA ARG A 77 1.51 10.77 -6.96
C ARG A 77 0.56 10.82 -8.14
N LEU A 78 -0.75 10.90 -7.90
CA LEU A 78 -1.75 10.99 -8.96
C LEU A 78 -1.58 12.27 -9.81
N ILE A 79 -1.24 13.41 -9.21
CA ILE A 79 -0.93 14.63 -9.96
C ILE A 79 0.26 14.43 -10.90
N LYS A 80 1.31 13.73 -10.45
CA LYS A 80 2.50 13.45 -11.26
C LYS A 80 2.22 12.45 -12.39
N LEU A 81 1.43 11.42 -12.12
CA LEU A 81 1.11 10.36 -13.07
C LEU A 81 0.05 10.78 -14.10
N TYR A 82 -0.84 11.70 -13.71
CA TYR A 82 -1.93 12.20 -14.54
C TYR A 82 -1.91 13.73 -14.53
N PRO A 83 -0.89 14.36 -15.14
CA PRO A 83 -0.85 15.81 -15.27
C PRO A 83 -2.00 16.28 -16.17
N VAL A 84 -2.61 17.41 -15.78
CA VAL A 84 -3.65 18.10 -16.56
C VAL A 84 -3.05 18.94 -17.69
#